data_AF-A0A3M1MZL5-F1
#
_entry.id   AF-A0A3M1MZL5-F1
#
_cell.length_a   1.000
_cell.length_b   1.000
_cell.length_c   1.000
_cell.angle_alpha   90.00
_cell.angle_beta   90.00
_cell.angle_gamma   90.00
#
_symmetry.space_group_name_H-M   'P 1'
#
loop_
_entity.id
_entity.type
_entity.pdbx_description
1 polymer ?
#
loop_
_entity_poly.entity_id
_entity_poly.type
_entity_poly.pdbx_seq_one_letter_code
_entity_poly.pdbx_strand_id
1 'polypeptide(L)'
;MLIMRDEMNWSQKDLDALAERGISADEIERQLRIFRSPPSPIVVIRPCKSGDGIVPMDLIDQERLSGLFNREAGKGRFSRFVPASGAATRMFRDLFDSHAALEEWRLNCDYPSSPFHRQFFSGLTRFAFYPELSAVVRRQGKNPEQLVKERDLEPFIDAMLSSRGLDYGRTPKGLIPFHNDGMSSLTPLEEHLWETCRLLSTCCSESSVHFTVSPDWQKNFADLATNTVRSIEAKTGFRIHVSFSCQDPATDTIATTPDHQPFRTASGELVFRPAGHGALISNLAATGSDLVLIKNIDNVVPGERQDDVNIWWRVVGGLLVELEETIREHWAALTRQAPGAVDSACAFLKDTFGYQPSKACDNPADWALARLNRPIRVCGMVRNTGEPGGGPFWVHTSEGVTRQIVELAQLDQNDPKIRHMVADSTHFNPVFMACGLRNPAGERLDLQTFIDNDAIILTEKSIEGRPIRALERPGLWNGAMAYWNTLFVEVPEEVFQPVKTVNDLLRPGHTTSADL
;
A
#
# COMPACT_ATOMS: atom_id res chain seq x y z
N MET A 1 -26.35 1.49 25.04
CA MET A 1 -25.65 0.33 25.65
C MET A 1 -26.60 -0.81 26.04
N LEU A 2 -27.83 -0.91 25.47
CA LEU A 2 -28.87 -1.84 25.94
C LEU A 2 -29.40 -2.80 24.85
N ILE A 3 -28.60 -3.06 23.81
CA ILE A 3 -28.91 -4.08 22.78
C ILE A 3 -27.63 -4.89 22.50
N MET A 4 -27.19 -5.68 23.49
CA MET A 4 -26.20 -6.75 23.34
C MET A 4 -26.66 -8.00 24.11
N ARG A 5 -27.97 -8.26 24.10
CA ARG A 5 -28.61 -9.43 24.70
C ARG A 5 -29.31 -10.14 23.54
N ASP A 6 -28.83 -11.28 23.03
CA ASP A 6 -29.09 -12.56 23.68
C ASP A 6 -28.15 -13.72 23.32
N GLU A 7 -27.04 -13.53 22.59
CA GLU A 7 -26.20 -14.69 22.18
C GLU A 7 -24.79 -14.76 22.80
N MET A 8 -24.27 -13.69 23.40
CA MET A 8 -22.90 -13.71 23.95
C MET A 8 -22.78 -12.99 25.30
N ASN A 9 -22.16 -13.66 26.27
CA ASN A 9 -21.84 -13.11 27.58
C ASN A 9 -20.63 -12.16 27.48
N TRP A 10 -20.89 -10.86 27.38
CA TRP A 10 -19.88 -9.82 27.50
C TRP A 10 -19.65 -9.46 28.95
N SER A 11 -18.38 -9.45 29.38
CA SER A 11 -17.99 -8.92 30.69
C SER A 11 -17.92 -7.39 30.68
N GLN A 12 -17.94 -6.74 31.84
CA GLN A 12 -17.72 -5.29 31.90
C GLN A 12 -16.37 -4.89 31.30
N LYS A 13 -15.33 -5.71 31.54
CA LYS A 13 -13.99 -5.52 30.95
C LYS A 13 -14.02 -5.53 29.41
N ASP A 14 -14.86 -6.36 28.82
CA ASP A 14 -15.03 -6.40 27.36
C ASP A 14 -15.67 -5.12 26.83
N LEU A 15 -16.71 -4.63 27.51
CA LEU A 15 -17.42 -3.41 27.13
C LEU A 15 -16.52 -2.18 27.27
N ASP A 16 -15.72 -2.13 28.33
CA ASP A 16 -14.73 -1.06 28.54
C ASP A 16 -13.67 -1.08 27.44
N ALA A 17 -13.18 -2.26 27.04
CA ALA A 17 -12.18 -2.41 25.96
C ALA A 17 -12.72 -1.99 24.58
N LEU A 18 -14.01 -2.27 24.30
CA LEU A 18 -14.68 -1.81 23.08
C LEU A 18 -14.89 -0.29 23.08
N ALA A 19 -15.33 0.27 24.22
CA ALA A 19 -15.54 1.70 24.38
C ALA A 19 -14.24 2.51 24.26
N GLU A 20 -13.16 2.04 24.88
CA GLU A 20 -11.82 2.65 24.78
C GLU A 20 -11.32 2.72 23.33
N ARG A 21 -11.68 1.74 22.50
CA ARG A 21 -11.36 1.69 21.07
C ARG A 21 -12.35 2.45 20.20
N GLY A 22 -13.47 2.92 20.73
CA GLY A 22 -14.54 3.54 19.94
C GLY A 22 -15.32 2.56 19.05
N ILE A 23 -15.25 1.25 19.30
CA ILE A 23 -16.00 0.25 18.55
C ILE A 23 -17.44 0.20 19.06
N SER A 24 -18.40 0.50 18.19
CA SER A 24 -19.83 0.49 18.54
C SER A 24 -20.38 -0.93 18.69
N ALA A 25 -21.51 -1.06 19.40
CA ALA A 25 -22.23 -2.33 19.53
C ALA A 25 -22.65 -2.90 18.16
N ASP A 26 -23.11 -2.04 17.26
CA ASP A 26 -23.54 -2.44 15.92
C ASP A 26 -22.35 -2.93 15.08
N GLU A 27 -21.19 -2.28 15.21
CA GLU A 27 -19.98 -2.69 14.49
C GLU A 27 -19.46 -4.03 14.99
N ILE A 28 -19.40 -4.24 16.31
CA ILE A 28 -18.92 -5.52 16.84
C ILE A 28 -19.88 -6.67 16.47
N GLU A 29 -21.20 -6.43 16.50
CA GLU A 29 -22.19 -7.41 16.06
C GLU A 29 -22.04 -7.72 14.56
N ARG A 30 -21.82 -6.69 13.73
CA ARG A 30 -21.55 -6.86 12.30
C ARG A 30 -20.33 -7.75 12.06
N GLN A 31 -19.22 -7.51 12.74
CA GLN A 31 -18.00 -8.33 12.62
C GLN A 31 -18.27 -9.79 12.98
N LEU A 32 -18.97 -10.04 14.08
CA LEU A 32 -19.30 -11.40 14.54
C LEU A 32 -20.24 -12.11 13.58
N ARG A 33 -21.20 -11.39 12.99
CA ARG A 33 -22.08 -11.91 11.94
C ARG A 33 -21.29 -12.35 10.71
N ILE A 34 -20.28 -11.58 10.29
CA ILE A 34 -19.40 -11.94 9.16
C ILE A 34 -18.65 -13.25 9.44
N PHE A 35 -18.17 -13.47 10.66
CA PHE A 35 -17.50 -14.73 10.98
C PHE A 35 -18.43 -15.95 10.86
N ARG A 36 -19.69 -15.81 11.27
CA ARG A 36 -20.72 -16.86 11.25
C ARG A 36 -21.31 -17.08 9.87
N SER A 37 -21.46 -16.01 9.10
CA SER A 37 -22.08 -15.99 7.78
C SER A 37 -21.27 -15.05 6.90
N PRO A 38 -20.12 -15.53 6.39
CA PRO A 38 -19.26 -14.72 5.54
C PRO A 38 -19.97 -14.37 4.23
N PRO A 39 -19.67 -13.20 3.63
CA PRO A 39 -20.17 -12.86 2.31
C PRO A 39 -19.67 -13.86 1.26
N SER A 40 -20.39 -13.93 0.14
CA SER A 40 -19.99 -14.77 -0.99
C SER A 40 -18.63 -14.32 -1.52
N PRO A 41 -17.75 -15.27 -1.92
CA PRO A 41 -16.49 -14.94 -2.55
C PRO A 41 -16.67 -14.08 -3.82
N ILE A 42 -15.66 -13.25 -4.11
CA ILE A 42 -15.64 -12.45 -5.32
C ILE A 42 -15.66 -13.34 -6.57
N VAL A 43 -16.51 -13.01 -7.54
CA VAL A 43 -16.64 -13.77 -8.77
C VAL A 43 -15.66 -13.22 -9.82
N VAL A 44 -14.46 -13.77 -9.84
CA VAL A 44 -13.46 -13.49 -10.90
C VAL A 44 -13.82 -14.20 -12.20
N ILE A 45 -13.70 -13.46 -13.31
CA ILE A 45 -13.99 -13.94 -14.67
C ILE A 45 -12.70 -14.42 -15.33
N ARG A 46 -11.64 -13.58 -15.26
CA ARG A 46 -10.31 -13.84 -15.84
C ARG A 46 -9.31 -12.74 -15.44
N PRO A 47 -8.00 -12.99 -15.42
CA PRO A 47 -7.01 -11.94 -15.20
C PRO A 47 -7.05 -10.88 -16.30
N CYS A 48 -6.76 -9.63 -15.94
CA CYS A 48 -6.49 -8.59 -16.93
C CYS A 48 -5.09 -8.82 -17.51
N LYS A 49 -4.95 -8.61 -18.82
CA LYS A 49 -3.68 -8.72 -19.55
C LYS A 49 -3.45 -7.45 -20.36
N SER A 50 -2.23 -7.27 -20.86
CA SER A 50 -1.92 -6.16 -21.78
C SER A 50 -2.83 -6.24 -23.01
N GLY A 51 -3.52 -5.14 -23.32
CA GLY A 51 -4.52 -5.05 -24.39
C GLY A 51 -5.91 -5.57 -23.99
N ASP A 52 -6.05 -6.09 -22.77
CA ASP A 52 -7.25 -6.72 -22.27
C ASP A 52 -7.48 -6.39 -20.79
N GLY A 53 -7.99 -5.19 -20.55
CA GLY A 53 -8.19 -4.62 -19.22
C GLY A 53 -6.99 -3.84 -18.70
N ILE A 54 -5.80 -4.01 -19.28
CA ILE A 54 -4.61 -3.17 -19.03
C ILE A 54 -4.25 -2.45 -20.33
N VAL A 55 -4.16 -1.11 -20.28
CA VAL A 55 -3.70 -0.29 -21.41
C VAL A 55 -2.22 -0.58 -21.67
N PRO A 56 -1.85 -1.09 -22.86
CA PRO A 56 -0.47 -1.34 -23.24
C PRO A 56 0.40 -0.10 -23.23
N MET A 57 1.68 -0.27 -22.90
CA MET A 57 2.65 0.80 -22.81
C MET A 57 2.90 1.54 -24.12
N ASP A 58 2.85 0.82 -25.24
CA ASP A 58 3.09 1.32 -26.61
C ASP A 58 1.95 2.18 -27.16
N LEU A 59 0.77 2.12 -26.54
CA LEU A 59 -0.37 2.98 -26.88
C LEU A 59 -0.38 4.30 -26.09
N ILE A 60 0.59 4.50 -25.19
CA ILE A 60 0.66 5.66 -24.31
C ILE A 60 1.49 6.76 -24.96
N ASP A 61 0.86 7.91 -25.17
CA ASP A 61 1.56 9.14 -25.55
C ASP A 61 2.17 9.82 -24.31
N GLN A 62 3.41 9.43 -23.98
CA GLN A 62 4.07 9.88 -22.75
C GLN A 62 4.31 11.39 -22.72
N GLU A 63 4.62 12.01 -23.86
CA GLU A 63 4.92 13.44 -23.94
C GLU A 63 3.66 14.25 -23.65
N ARG A 64 2.56 13.91 -24.34
CA ARG A 64 1.26 14.57 -24.14
C ARG A 64 0.77 14.43 -22.70
N LEU A 65 0.80 13.21 -22.16
CA LEU A 65 0.36 12.94 -20.79
C LEU A 65 1.24 13.64 -19.75
N SER A 66 2.55 13.68 -19.96
CA SER A 66 3.45 14.44 -19.10
C SER A 66 3.16 15.94 -19.15
N GLY A 67 2.78 16.48 -20.32
CA GLY A 67 2.30 17.85 -20.46
C GLY A 67 1.02 18.12 -19.65
N LEU A 68 0.04 17.21 -19.69
CA LEU A 68 -1.19 17.32 -18.88
C LEU A 68 -0.88 17.31 -17.39
N PHE A 69 -0.03 16.38 -16.95
CA PHE A 69 0.41 16.31 -15.56
C PHE A 69 1.07 17.63 -15.12
N ASN A 70 2.08 18.10 -15.87
CA ASN A 70 2.83 19.29 -15.51
C ASN A 70 1.92 20.53 -15.42
N ARG A 71 0.93 20.63 -16.32
CA ARG A 71 -0.08 21.70 -16.31
C ARG A 71 -0.90 21.71 -15.03
N GLU A 72 -1.41 20.57 -14.59
CA GLU A 72 -2.23 20.49 -13.38
C GLU A 72 -1.39 20.51 -12.09
N ALA A 73 -0.15 20.00 -12.14
CA ALA A 73 0.84 20.15 -11.08
C ALA A 73 1.19 21.62 -10.84
N GLY A 74 1.32 22.42 -11.91
CA GLY A 74 1.54 23.87 -11.80
C GLY A 74 0.39 24.65 -11.18
N LYS A 75 -0.81 24.05 -11.12
CA LYS A 75 -1.97 24.57 -10.38
C LYS A 75 -2.01 24.09 -8.92
N GLY A 76 -1.02 23.30 -8.47
CA GLY A 76 -0.95 22.76 -7.11
C GLY A 76 -1.95 21.64 -6.82
N ARG A 77 -2.49 20.96 -7.86
CA ARG A 77 -3.55 19.96 -7.67
C ARG A 77 -3.05 18.60 -7.17
N PHE A 78 -1.78 18.27 -7.41
CA PHE A 78 -1.17 17.00 -7.03
C PHE A 78 -0.58 17.03 -5.62
N SER A 79 -0.89 15.98 -4.86
CA SER A 79 -0.33 15.68 -3.54
C SER A 79 0.07 14.20 -3.47
N ARG A 80 0.79 13.79 -2.42
CA ARG A 80 1.15 12.39 -2.20
C ARG A 80 0.52 11.82 -0.95
N PHE A 81 0.19 10.53 -1.00
CA PHE A 81 -0.27 9.75 0.13
C PHE A 81 0.55 8.46 0.24
N VAL A 82 1.24 8.29 1.35
CA VAL A 82 2.23 7.22 1.55
C VAL A 82 1.82 6.34 2.73
N PRO A 83 1.29 5.13 2.48
CA PRO A 83 1.08 4.13 3.53
C PRO A 83 2.39 3.72 4.19
N ALA A 84 2.56 4.01 5.49
CA ALA A 84 3.84 3.85 6.22
C ALA A 84 3.72 3.19 7.60
N SER A 85 2.56 2.63 7.96
CA SER A 85 2.28 2.07 9.28
C SER A 85 2.87 0.66 9.51
N GLY A 86 3.44 0.03 8.48
CA GLY A 86 3.99 -1.32 8.56
C GLY A 86 5.33 -1.39 9.31
N ALA A 87 5.40 -2.24 10.34
CA ALA A 87 6.65 -2.59 11.01
C ALA A 87 7.57 -3.43 10.11
N ALA A 88 8.89 -3.30 10.29
CA ALA A 88 9.87 -4.09 9.55
C ALA A 88 10.06 -5.53 10.08
N THR A 89 9.23 -6.00 11.01
CA THR A 89 9.37 -7.33 11.65
C THR A 89 9.53 -8.48 10.64
N ARG A 90 8.76 -8.45 9.53
CA ARG A 90 8.90 -9.47 8.47
C ARG A 90 10.19 -9.34 7.66
N MET A 91 10.72 -8.13 7.52
CA MET A 91 11.95 -7.83 6.79
C MET A 91 13.17 -8.50 7.44
N PHE A 92 13.19 -8.58 8.77
CA PHE A 92 14.28 -9.18 9.55
C PHE A 92 13.96 -10.57 10.11
N ARG A 93 12.81 -11.16 9.77
CA ARG A 93 12.31 -12.40 10.38
C ARG A 93 13.36 -13.53 10.36
N ASP A 94 13.96 -13.77 9.21
CA ASP A 94 14.88 -14.90 9.02
C ASP A 94 16.22 -14.70 9.76
N LEU A 95 16.47 -13.50 10.30
CA LEU A 95 17.64 -13.22 11.14
C LEU A 95 17.45 -13.60 12.61
N PHE A 96 16.22 -13.75 13.11
CA PHE A 96 16.00 -14.19 14.49
C PHE A 96 16.52 -15.61 14.73
N ASP A 97 16.53 -16.46 13.69
CA ASP A 97 17.01 -17.84 13.74
C ASP A 97 18.44 -17.99 13.18
N SER A 98 19.28 -16.96 13.32
CA SER A 98 20.65 -16.95 12.73
C SER A 98 21.68 -17.82 13.44
N HIS A 99 21.41 -18.30 14.66
CA HIS A 99 22.42 -18.95 15.50
C HIS A 99 23.06 -20.18 14.82
N ALA A 100 22.23 -21.11 14.34
CA ALA A 100 22.71 -22.31 13.66
C ALA A 100 23.50 -21.98 12.37
N ALA A 101 23.07 -20.96 11.62
CA ALA A 101 23.76 -20.51 10.41
C ALA A 101 25.12 -19.87 10.71
N LEU A 102 25.25 -19.16 11.83
CA LEU A 102 26.52 -18.58 12.30
C LEU A 102 27.49 -19.67 12.77
N GLU A 103 27.01 -20.65 13.55
CA GLU A 103 27.82 -21.80 13.95
C GLU A 103 28.33 -22.60 12.74
N GLU A 104 27.44 -22.88 11.78
CA GLU A 104 27.81 -23.55 10.52
C GLU A 104 28.92 -22.77 9.80
N TRP A 105 28.80 -21.44 9.72
CA TRP A 105 29.77 -20.62 9.01
C TRP A 105 31.12 -20.53 9.73
N ARG A 106 31.13 -20.53 11.06
CA ARG A 106 32.37 -20.60 11.87
C ARG A 106 33.08 -21.96 11.69
N LEU A 107 32.34 -23.05 11.48
CA LEU A 107 32.89 -24.41 11.37
C LEU A 107 33.32 -24.81 9.95
N ASN A 108 32.59 -24.39 8.90
CA ASN A 108 32.73 -24.94 7.54
C ASN A 108 33.58 -24.11 6.55
N CYS A 109 34.25 -23.06 6.99
CA CYS A 109 35.20 -22.21 6.22
C CYS A 109 34.71 -21.53 4.90
N ASP A 110 33.60 -21.94 4.28
CA ASP A 110 33.02 -21.27 3.10
C ASP A 110 31.85 -20.35 3.49
N TYR A 111 30.64 -20.88 3.60
CA TYR A 111 29.39 -20.11 3.80
C TYR A 111 28.31 -20.94 4.51
N PRO A 112 27.31 -20.31 5.15
CA PRO A 112 26.12 -21.02 5.60
C PRO A 112 25.40 -21.74 4.43
N SER A 113 24.76 -22.85 4.74
CA SER A 113 23.91 -23.62 3.81
C SER A 113 22.69 -22.80 3.36
N SER A 114 22.10 -22.02 4.27
CA SER A 114 20.98 -21.13 3.99
C SER A 114 21.39 -20.02 3.00
N PRO A 115 20.75 -19.93 1.81
CA PRO A 115 21.02 -18.87 0.84
C PRO A 115 20.77 -17.47 1.41
N PHE A 116 19.73 -17.32 2.24
CA PHE A 116 19.39 -16.05 2.89
C PHE A 116 20.53 -15.58 3.80
N HIS A 117 20.98 -16.43 4.73
CA HIS A 117 22.04 -16.08 5.67
C HIS A 117 23.36 -15.85 4.95
N ARG A 118 23.69 -16.67 3.96
CA ARG A 118 24.87 -16.48 3.11
C ARG A 118 24.89 -15.10 2.47
N GLN A 119 23.79 -14.70 1.84
CA GLN A 119 23.69 -13.39 1.17
C GLN A 119 23.79 -12.25 2.18
N PHE A 120 23.06 -12.34 3.30
CA PHE A 120 23.06 -11.30 4.32
C PHE A 120 24.45 -11.11 4.95
N PHE A 121 25.07 -12.19 5.41
CA PHE A 121 26.37 -12.12 6.08
C PHE A 121 27.49 -11.63 5.14
N SER A 122 27.49 -12.09 3.89
CA SER A 122 28.47 -11.65 2.89
C SER A 122 28.25 -10.19 2.47
N GLY A 123 27.01 -9.70 2.56
CA GLY A 123 26.62 -8.34 2.21
C GLY A 123 26.58 -7.37 3.38
N LEU A 124 26.93 -7.79 4.62
CA LEU A 124 26.69 -6.99 5.83
C LEU A 124 27.24 -5.56 5.72
N THR A 125 28.43 -5.39 5.16
CA THR A 125 29.10 -4.08 5.05
C THR A 125 28.52 -3.20 3.94
N ARG A 126 27.66 -3.74 3.06
CA ARG A 126 27.05 -3.05 1.93
C ARG A 126 25.69 -2.41 2.28
N PHE A 127 25.12 -2.75 3.44
CA PHE A 127 23.85 -2.13 3.84
C PHE A 127 24.05 -0.67 4.24
N ALA A 128 23.10 0.19 3.85
CA ALA A 128 23.11 1.61 4.19
C ALA A 128 23.16 1.89 5.70
N PHE A 129 22.61 0.99 6.52
CA PHE A 129 22.62 1.08 7.98
C PHE A 129 23.91 0.52 8.64
N TYR A 130 24.84 -0.06 7.88
CA TYR A 130 26.07 -0.64 8.43
C TYR A 130 26.93 0.33 9.25
N PRO A 131 27.10 1.61 8.87
CA PRO A 131 27.85 2.57 9.69
C PRO A 131 27.23 2.78 11.08
N GLU A 132 25.90 2.93 11.15
CA GLU A 132 25.17 3.09 12.41
C GLU A 132 25.26 1.82 13.27
N LEU A 133 25.07 0.66 12.64
CA LEU A 133 25.19 -0.64 13.29
C LEU A 133 26.59 -0.87 13.87
N SER A 134 27.63 -0.54 13.10
CA SER A 134 29.02 -0.62 13.55
C SER A 134 29.31 0.31 14.72
N ALA A 135 28.70 1.50 14.75
CA ALA A 135 28.81 2.41 15.89
C ALA A 135 28.18 1.83 17.17
N VAL A 136 27.04 1.13 17.06
CA VAL A 136 26.42 0.44 18.19
C VAL A 136 27.34 -0.66 18.72
N VAL A 137 27.89 -1.50 17.84
CA VAL A 137 28.83 -2.57 18.21
C VAL A 137 30.08 -2.00 18.90
N ARG A 138 30.61 -0.87 18.44
CA ARG A 138 31.72 -0.16 19.12
C ARG A 138 31.34 0.32 20.52
N ARG A 139 30.14 0.89 20.70
CA ARG A 139 29.64 1.32 22.03
C ARG A 139 29.49 0.15 23.00
N GLN A 140 29.30 -1.06 22.50
CA GLN A 140 29.29 -2.29 23.30
C GLN A 140 30.70 -2.83 23.62
N GLY A 141 31.76 -2.09 23.26
CA GLY A 141 33.14 -2.45 23.57
C GLY A 141 33.77 -3.47 22.61
N LYS A 142 33.16 -3.73 21.45
CA LYS A 142 33.67 -4.66 20.44
C LYS A 142 34.26 -3.94 19.23
N ASN A 143 35.13 -4.60 18.48
CA ASN A 143 35.72 -4.07 17.23
C ASN A 143 34.96 -4.64 16.02
N PRO A 144 34.14 -3.84 15.31
CA PRO A 144 33.34 -4.31 14.17
C PRO A 144 34.17 -4.93 13.05
N GLU A 145 35.30 -4.30 12.71
CA GLU A 145 36.18 -4.75 11.62
C GLU A 145 36.79 -6.13 11.94
N GLN A 146 37.19 -6.33 13.19
CA GLN A 146 37.70 -7.61 13.67
C GLN A 146 36.61 -8.69 13.64
N LEU A 147 35.42 -8.38 14.13
CA LEU A 147 34.28 -9.31 14.15
C LEU A 147 33.88 -9.78 12.75
N VAL A 148 33.84 -8.87 11.77
CA VAL A 148 33.57 -9.23 10.36
C VAL A 148 34.68 -10.14 9.82
N LYS A 149 35.95 -9.84 10.10
CA LYS A 149 37.09 -10.65 9.67
C LYS A 149 37.08 -12.05 10.28
N GLU A 150 36.68 -12.16 11.54
CA GLU A 150 36.56 -13.40 12.31
C GLU A 150 35.25 -14.15 12.03
N ARG A 151 34.35 -13.56 11.22
CA ARG A 151 33.00 -14.08 10.92
C ARG A 151 32.14 -14.25 12.18
N ASP A 152 32.42 -13.45 13.21
CA ASP A 152 31.64 -13.37 14.42
C ASP A 152 30.57 -12.28 14.27
N LEU A 153 29.47 -12.62 13.60
CA LEU A 153 28.39 -11.65 13.32
C LEU A 153 27.26 -11.64 14.35
N GLU A 154 27.30 -12.51 15.35
CA GLU A 154 26.32 -12.55 16.44
C GLU A 154 26.14 -11.19 17.15
N PRO A 155 27.21 -10.41 17.42
CA PRO A 155 27.07 -9.08 17.99
C PRO A 155 26.33 -8.09 17.09
N PHE A 156 26.45 -8.24 15.76
CA PHE A 156 25.73 -7.40 14.81
C PHE A 156 24.23 -7.74 14.78
N ILE A 157 23.88 -9.03 14.86
CA ILE A 157 22.47 -9.46 14.93
C ILE A 157 21.82 -8.93 16.21
N ASP A 158 22.48 -9.06 17.36
CA ASP A 158 21.98 -8.54 18.64
C ASP A 158 21.87 -7.00 18.63
N ALA A 159 22.88 -6.30 18.11
CA ALA A 159 22.84 -4.85 17.97
C ALA A 159 21.75 -4.37 16.99
N MET A 160 21.36 -5.18 16.01
CA MET A 160 20.32 -4.84 15.03
C MET A 160 18.91 -5.05 15.58
N LEU A 161 18.66 -6.21 16.20
CA LEU A 161 17.30 -6.66 16.52
C LEU A 161 16.88 -6.41 17.97
N SER A 162 17.84 -6.23 18.89
CA SER A 162 17.51 -6.01 20.29
C SER A 162 17.08 -4.58 20.58
N SER A 163 16.25 -4.42 21.61
CA SER A 163 15.84 -3.11 22.15
C SER A 163 16.99 -2.34 22.81
N ARG A 164 18.15 -2.99 23.03
CA ARG A 164 19.38 -2.34 23.52
C ARG A 164 20.25 -1.80 22.38
N GLY A 165 19.96 -2.19 21.15
CA GLY A 165 20.62 -1.75 19.94
C GLY A 165 19.72 -0.81 19.13
N LEU A 166 19.52 -1.15 17.86
CA LEU A 166 18.74 -0.36 16.89
C LEU A 166 17.25 -0.72 16.85
N ASP A 167 16.85 -1.85 17.45
CA ASP A 167 15.46 -2.32 17.52
C ASP A 167 14.75 -2.42 16.15
N TYR A 168 15.50 -2.72 15.07
CA TYR A 168 14.96 -2.75 13.70
C TYR A 168 13.87 -3.81 13.49
N GLY A 169 13.76 -4.79 14.38
CA GLY A 169 12.63 -5.74 14.38
C GLY A 169 11.28 -5.08 14.64
N ARG A 170 11.25 -3.94 15.35
CA ARG A 170 10.03 -3.19 15.69
C ARG A 170 9.92 -1.86 14.93
N THR A 171 11.05 -1.27 14.53
CA THR A 171 11.08 -0.01 13.79
C THR A 171 10.32 -0.10 12.45
N PRO A 172 9.46 0.87 12.12
CA PRO A 172 8.82 0.96 10.81
C PRO A 172 9.85 1.14 9.69
N LYS A 173 9.61 0.52 8.54
CA LYS A 173 10.55 0.56 7.39
C LYS A 173 10.92 1.98 6.98
N GLY A 174 9.97 2.92 7.05
CA GLY A 174 10.18 4.32 6.69
C GLY A 174 11.25 5.06 7.50
N LEU A 175 11.71 4.48 8.62
CA LEU A 175 12.76 5.04 9.48
C LEU A 175 14.07 4.23 9.44
N ILE A 176 14.13 3.15 8.67
CA ILE A 176 15.33 2.32 8.53
C ILE A 176 16.08 2.78 7.28
N PRO A 177 17.39 3.06 7.35
CA PRO A 177 18.14 3.47 6.18
C PRO A 177 18.16 2.40 5.09
N PHE A 178 17.75 2.75 3.87
CA PHE A 178 17.71 1.86 2.71
C PHE A 178 18.86 2.13 1.76
N HIS A 179 19.21 3.39 1.54
CA HIS A 179 20.23 3.79 0.57
C HIS A 179 21.34 4.58 1.23
N ASN A 180 22.52 4.55 0.63
CA ASN A 180 23.65 5.40 1.01
C ASN A 180 24.16 6.10 -0.25
N ASP A 181 24.17 7.43 -0.25
CA ASP A 181 24.62 8.24 -1.39
C ASP A 181 26.13 8.56 -1.34
N GLY A 182 26.87 7.86 -0.48
CA GLY A 182 28.29 8.09 -0.19
C GLY A 182 28.53 9.16 0.87
N MET A 183 27.54 10.00 1.16
CA MET A 183 27.63 11.07 2.16
C MET A 183 26.76 10.80 3.39
N SER A 184 25.58 10.22 3.17
CA SER A 184 24.59 9.97 4.21
C SER A 184 23.74 8.74 3.90
N SER A 185 23.28 8.08 4.96
CA SER A 185 22.29 7.01 4.86
C SER A 185 20.89 7.63 4.81
N LEU A 186 20.11 7.28 3.78
CA LEU A 186 18.76 7.79 3.54
C LEU A 186 17.73 6.72 3.85
N THR A 187 16.69 7.13 4.57
CA THR A 187 15.50 6.34 4.85
C THR A 187 14.47 6.43 3.72
N PRO A 188 13.51 5.49 3.62
CA PRO A 188 12.45 5.61 2.64
C PRO A 188 11.59 6.86 2.79
N LEU A 189 11.39 7.36 4.02
CA LEU A 189 10.70 8.63 4.23
C LEU A 189 11.42 9.77 3.50
N GLU A 190 12.75 9.83 3.63
CA GLU A 190 13.55 10.85 2.98
C GLU A 190 13.49 10.71 1.46
N GLU A 191 13.56 9.48 0.94
CA GLU A 191 13.45 9.22 -0.48
C GLU A 191 12.09 9.64 -1.06
N HIS A 192 10.98 9.39 -0.36
CA HIS A 192 9.67 9.89 -0.80
C HIS A 192 9.61 11.43 -0.85
N LEU A 193 10.24 12.12 0.10
CA LEU A 193 10.30 13.59 0.10
C LEU A 193 11.18 14.13 -1.04
N TRP A 194 12.34 13.51 -1.30
CA TRP A 194 13.19 13.86 -2.44
C TRP A 194 12.53 13.55 -3.78
N GLU A 195 11.87 12.39 -3.93
CA GLU A 195 11.12 12.01 -5.13
C GLU A 195 10.01 13.05 -5.41
N THR A 196 9.32 13.52 -4.37
CA THR A 196 8.31 14.59 -4.47
C THR A 196 8.91 15.89 -5.00
N CYS A 197 10.03 16.32 -4.43
CA CYS A 197 10.73 17.52 -4.87
C CYS A 197 11.15 17.41 -6.34
N ARG A 198 11.74 16.28 -6.75
CA ARG A 198 12.17 16.06 -8.14
C ARG A 198 11.00 16.02 -9.12
N LEU A 199 9.88 15.43 -8.71
CA LEU A 199 8.70 15.32 -9.56
C LEU A 199 8.05 16.69 -9.82
N LEU A 200 7.93 17.53 -8.78
CA LEU A 200 7.03 18.70 -8.78
C LEU A 200 7.73 20.07 -8.78
N SER A 201 9.01 20.17 -8.39
CA SER A 201 9.69 21.47 -8.26
C SER A 201 9.83 22.25 -9.57
N THR A 202 9.75 21.58 -10.72
CA THR A 202 9.74 22.23 -12.03
C THR A 202 8.37 22.80 -12.42
N CYS A 203 7.31 22.41 -11.70
CA CYS A 203 5.93 22.77 -12.01
C CYS A 203 5.35 23.76 -11.01
N CYS A 204 5.67 23.61 -9.72
CA CYS A 204 5.18 24.46 -8.63
C CYS A 204 6.26 24.70 -7.57
N SER A 205 6.00 25.65 -6.66
CA SER A 205 6.91 25.97 -5.55
C SER A 205 6.66 25.14 -4.28
N GLU A 206 5.49 24.51 -4.17
CA GLU A 206 5.13 23.73 -3.00
C GLU A 206 4.20 22.55 -3.32
N SER A 207 4.22 21.52 -2.48
CA SER A 207 3.27 20.41 -2.50
C SER A 207 3.08 19.81 -1.11
N SER A 208 2.17 18.85 -0.98
CA SER A 208 1.86 18.16 0.27
C SER A 208 2.14 16.66 0.18
N VAL A 209 2.73 16.10 1.23
CA VAL A 209 2.94 14.66 1.40
C VAL A 209 2.29 14.23 2.71
N HIS A 210 1.39 13.25 2.63
CA HIS A 210 0.71 12.68 3.78
C HIS A 210 1.21 11.27 4.05
N PHE A 211 1.65 10.99 5.27
CA PHE A 211 2.04 9.64 5.70
C PHE A 211 1.02 9.06 6.66
N THR A 212 0.66 7.79 6.49
CA THR A 212 -0.07 7.05 7.52
C THR A 212 0.91 6.24 8.35
N VAL A 213 0.97 6.50 9.65
CA VAL A 213 1.98 5.93 10.56
C VAL A 213 1.32 5.28 11.76
N SER A 214 2.05 4.45 12.48
CA SER A 214 1.62 3.96 13.78
C SER A 214 1.79 5.04 14.86
N PRO A 215 0.87 5.17 15.84
CA PRO A 215 0.94 6.19 16.88
C PRO A 215 2.28 6.25 17.61
N ASP A 216 2.84 5.09 17.96
CA ASP A 216 4.10 4.97 18.71
C ASP A 216 5.31 5.60 18.01
N TRP A 217 5.24 5.75 16.68
CA TRP A 217 6.35 6.22 15.85
C TRP A 217 6.09 7.58 15.22
N GLN A 218 4.91 8.17 15.40
CA GLN A 218 4.52 9.43 14.75
C GLN A 218 5.53 10.56 15.03
N LYS A 219 6.05 10.64 16.26
CA LYS A 219 7.05 11.66 16.63
C LYS A 219 8.35 11.47 15.86
N ASN A 220 8.88 10.24 15.77
CA ASN A 220 10.11 9.94 15.04
C ASN A 220 9.98 10.30 13.55
N PHE A 221 8.82 9.97 12.95
CA PHE A 221 8.49 10.35 11.58
C PHE A 221 8.46 11.87 11.40
N ALA A 222 7.83 12.61 12.32
CA ALA A 222 7.72 14.07 12.25
C ALA A 222 9.08 14.77 12.42
N ASP A 223 9.91 14.30 13.36
CA ASP A 223 11.24 14.85 13.61
C ASP A 223 12.14 14.65 12.37
N LEU A 224 12.14 13.45 11.78
CA LEU A 224 12.90 13.16 10.56
C LEU A 224 12.42 14.00 9.39
N ALA A 225 11.10 13.98 9.10
CA ALA A 225 10.52 14.76 8.01
C ALA A 225 10.82 16.26 8.14
N THR A 226 10.77 16.82 9.34
CA THR A 226 11.09 18.24 9.57
C THR A 226 12.52 18.57 9.15
N ASN A 227 13.48 17.72 9.49
CA ASN A 227 14.88 17.92 9.12
C ASN A 227 15.08 17.79 7.61
N THR A 228 14.46 16.77 7.00
CA THR A 228 14.55 16.53 5.56
C THR A 228 13.94 17.68 4.75
N VAL A 229 12.73 18.14 5.12
CA VAL A 229 12.06 19.26 4.43
C VAL A 229 12.89 20.52 4.51
N ARG A 230 13.49 20.84 5.68
CA ARG A 230 14.41 21.98 5.79
C ARG A 230 15.63 21.86 4.87
N SER A 231 16.19 20.65 4.76
CA SER A 231 17.31 20.39 3.84
C SER A 231 16.91 20.58 2.38
N ILE A 232 15.74 20.04 1.98
CA ILE A 232 15.19 20.18 0.63
C ILE A 232 14.93 21.66 0.32
N GLU A 233 14.23 22.38 1.19
CA GLU A 233 13.91 23.80 0.99
C GLU A 233 15.19 24.64 0.88
N ALA A 234 16.18 24.39 1.73
CA ALA A 234 17.46 25.11 1.67
C ALA A 234 18.25 24.84 0.39
N LYS A 235 18.19 23.61 -0.15
CA LYS A 235 18.91 23.21 -1.37
C LYS A 235 18.21 23.59 -2.67
N THR A 236 16.87 23.63 -2.67
CA THR A 236 16.07 23.70 -3.91
C THR A 236 15.07 24.86 -3.95
N GLY A 237 14.75 25.46 -2.80
CA GLY A 237 13.66 26.42 -2.67
C GLY A 237 12.25 25.82 -2.70
N PHE A 238 12.12 24.50 -2.89
CA PHE A 238 10.83 23.81 -2.93
C PHE A 238 10.32 23.49 -1.53
N ARG A 239 9.07 23.82 -1.24
CA ARG A 239 8.43 23.58 0.08
C ARG A 239 7.58 22.33 0.08
N ILE A 240 7.71 21.51 1.11
CA ILE A 240 6.88 20.31 1.27
C ILE A 240 6.12 20.41 2.59
N HIS A 241 4.80 20.42 2.49
CA HIS A 241 3.91 20.34 3.64
C HIS A 241 3.70 18.88 4.01
N VAL A 242 4.32 18.45 5.12
CA VAL A 242 4.19 17.07 5.60
C VAL A 242 3.10 16.97 6.65
N SER A 243 2.22 15.99 6.49
CA SER A 243 1.18 15.68 7.49
C SER A 243 1.15 14.18 7.78
N PHE A 244 0.60 13.84 8.95
CA PHE A 244 0.54 12.47 9.43
C PHE A 244 -0.87 12.14 9.87
N SER A 245 -1.27 10.89 9.70
CA SER A 245 -2.44 10.33 10.38
C SER A 245 -2.15 8.91 10.85
N CYS A 246 -2.92 8.45 11.82
CA CYS A 246 -2.89 7.07 12.30
C CYS A 246 -4.15 6.35 11.84
N GLN A 247 -4.08 5.02 11.75
CA GLN A 247 -5.28 4.21 11.63
C GLN A 247 -6.13 4.37 12.89
N ASP A 248 -7.43 4.59 12.71
CA ASP A 248 -8.38 4.75 13.82
C ASP A 248 -8.59 3.38 14.51
N PRO A 249 -8.34 3.25 15.83
CA PRO A 249 -8.62 2.03 16.59
C PRO A 249 -10.07 1.55 16.48
N ALA A 250 -11.02 2.42 16.18
CA ALA A 250 -12.42 2.05 15.94
C ALA A 250 -12.59 1.17 14.67
N THR A 251 -11.56 1.10 13.84
CA THR A 251 -11.52 0.20 12.68
C THR A 251 -11.03 -1.20 13.01
N ASP A 252 -10.45 -1.42 14.20
CA ASP A 252 -9.92 -2.72 14.60
C ASP A 252 -11.02 -3.80 14.57
N THR A 253 -10.59 -5.02 14.27
CA THR A 253 -11.48 -6.18 14.21
C THR A 253 -11.22 -7.13 15.36
N ILE A 254 -12.28 -7.71 15.89
CA ILE A 254 -12.17 -8.73 16.94
C ILE A 254 -11.67 -10.05 16.36
N ALA A 255 -10.74 -10.70 17.06
CA ALA A 255 -10.38 -12.08 16.77
C ALA A 255 -11.44 -13.04 17.34
N THR A 256 -11.78 -14.08 16.60
CA THR A 256 -12.69 -15.13 17.07
C THR A 256 -11.98 -16.48 17.15
N THR A 257 -12.53 -17.40 17.93
CA THR A 257 -12.19 -18.81 17.89
C THR A 257 -12.77 -19.46 16.62
N PRO A 258 -12.35 -20.70 16.27
CA PRO A 258 -12.94 -21.42 15.13
C PRO A 258 -14.46 -21.63 15.22
N ASP A 259 -15.02 -21.67 16.43
CA ASP A 259 -16.47 -21.72 16.73
C ASP A 259 -17.14 -20.33 16.78
N HIS A 260 -16.48 -19.30 16.25
CA HIS A 260 -16.99 -17.93 16.09
C HIS A 260 -17.29 -17.18 17.40
N GLN A 261 -16.68 -17.58 18.50
CA GLN A 261 -16.77 -16.87 19.78
C GLN A 261 -15.64 -15.83 19.89
N PRO A 262 -15.86 -14.68 20.54
CA PRO A 262 -14.81 -13.71 20.82
C PRO A 262 -13.62 -14.35 21.53
N PHE A 263 -12.45 -14.26 20.92
CA PHE A 263 -11.23 -14.85 21.47
C PHE A 263 -10.74 -14.04 22.67
N ARG A 264 -10.35 -14.74 23.73
CA ARG A 264 -9.77 -14.15 24.94
C ARG A 264 -8.40 -14.73 25.26
N THR A 265 -7.49 -13.88 25.71
CA THR A 265 -6.19 -14.28 26.29
C THR A 265 -6.40 -15.11 27.58
N ALA A 266 -5.33 -15.70 28.10
CA ALA A 266 -5.39 -16.36 29.41
C ALA A 266 -5.80 -15.41 30.56
N SER A 267 -5.54 -14.10 30.42
CA SER A 267 -5.98 -13.04 31.35
C SER A 267 -7.43 -12.58 31.14
N GLY A 268 -8.17 -13.21 30.21
CA GLY A 268 -9.56 -12.90 29.92
C GLY A 268 -9.77 -11.65 29.07
N GLU A 269 -8.73 -11.15 28.39
CA GLU A 269 -8.80 -9.94 27.56
C GLU A 269 -9.18 -10.27 26.13
N LEU A 270 -10.08 -9.47 25.54
CA LEU A 270 -10.36 -9.54 24.12
C LEU A 270 -9.12 -9.24 23.29
N VAL A 271 -8.96 -9.98 22.20
CA VAL A 271 -7.89 -9.72 21.23
C VAL A 271 -8.48 -9.01 20.02
N PHE A 272 -7.93 -7.83 19.73
CA PHE A 272 -8.23 -7.05 18.53
C PHE A 272 -7.04 -7.08 17.58
N ARG A 273 -7.33 -6.91 16.29
CA ARG A 273 -6.32 -6.83 15.24
C ARG A 273 -6.55 -5.57 14.39
N PRO A 274 -5.48 -4.91 13.94
CA PRO A 274 -5.60 -3.86 12.94
C PRO A 274 -6.32 -4.38 11.69
N ALA A 275 -7.27 -3.59 11.20
CA ALA A 275 -8.13 -3.94 10.05
C ALA A 275 -7.42 -4.04 8.68
N GLY A 276 -6.09 -4.00 8.65
CA GLY A 276 -5.28 -3.93 7.43
C GLY A 276 -5.38 -2.56 6.73
N HIS A 277 -4.96 -2.50 5.46
CA HIS A 277 -4.98 -1.27 4.66
C HIS A 277 -6.40 -0.73 4.40
N GLY A 278 -7.45 -1.46 4.77
CA GLY A 278 -8.84 -1.05 4.54
C GLY A 278 -9.30 0.16 5.36
N ALA A 279 -8.60 0.47 6.44
CA ALA A 279 -8.88 1.67 7.22
C ALA A 279 -8.36 2.96 6.56
N LEU A 280 -7.52 2.87 5.53
CA LEU A 280 -6.82 4.01 4.94
C LEU A 280 -7.72 4.92 4.10
N ILE A 281 -8.91 4.47 3.71
CA ILE A 281 -9.83 5.27 2.88
C ILE A 281 -10.31 6.52 3.63
N SER A 282 -10.51 6.42 4.95
CA SER A 282 -10.84 7.55 5.81
C SER A 282 -9.66 8.52 5.93
N ASN A 283 -8.44 7.99 6.07
CA ASN A 283 -7.21 8.80 6.10
C ASN A 283 -7.02 9.56 4.78
N LEU A 284 -7.27 8.90 3.64
CA LEU A 284 -7.21 9.50 2.31
C LEU A 284 -8.27 10.59 2.14
N ALA A 285 -9.51 10.34 2.57
CA ALA A 285 -10.58 11.35 2.52
C ALA A 285 -10.24 12.59 3.37
N ALA A 286 -9.61 12.38 4.54
CA ALA A 286 -9.26 13.43 5.48
C ALA A 286 -8.15 14.38 4.98
N THR A 287 -7.33 13.97 4.01
CA THR A 287 -6.31 14.87 3.43
C THR A 287 -6.95 16.06 2.71
N GLY A 288 -8.20 15.91 2.24
CA GLY A 288 -8.90 16.94 1.49
C GLY A 288 -8.28 17.26 0.13
N SER A 289 -7.38 16.39 -0.34
CA SER A 289 -6.65 16.50 -1.62
C SER A 289 -7.59 16.46 -2.83
N ASP A 290 -7.08 16.92 -3.97
CA ASP A 290 -7.75 16.81 -5.26
C ASP A 290 -7.23 15.59 -6.05
N LEU A 291 -5.99 15.70 -6.58
CA LEU A 291 -5.29 14.62 -7.25
C LEU A 291 -4.21 14.07 -6.31
N VAL A 292 -4.18 12.75 -6.13
CA VAL A 292 -3.32 12.08 -5.15
C VAL A 292 -2.50 10.98 -5.80
N LEU A 293 -1.19 11.01 -5.58
CA LEU A 293 -0.27 9.94 -5.96
C LEU A 293 -0.04 9.02 -4.76
N ILE A 294 -0.34 7.72 -4.91
CA ILE A 294 -0.29 6.72 -3.84
C ILE A 294 0.81 5.70 -4.13
N LYS A 295 1.77 5.57 -3.22
CA LYS A 295 2.86 4.59 -3.25
C LYS A 295 3.25 4.17 -1.83
N ASN A 296 3.49 2.87 -1.63
CA ASN A 296 3.88 2.35 -0.32
C ASN A 296 5.24 2.89 0.14
N ILE A 297 5.42 3.01 1.46
CA ILE A 297 6.65 3.57 2.06
C ILE A 297 7.92 2.84 1.63
N ASP A 298 7.85 1.53 1.43
CA ASP A 298 9.01 0.68 1.16
C ASP A 298 9.33 0.52 -0.33
N ASN A 299 8.48 1.02 -1.22
CA ASN A 299 8.75 1.08 -2.64
C ASN A 299 9.48 2.41 -2.96
N VAL A 300 10.79 2.39 -2.87
CA VAL A 300 11.66 3.56 -3.12
C VAL A 300 12.88 3.14 -3.92
N VAL A 301 13.44 4.09 -4.67
CA VAL A 301 14.70 3.92 -5.38
C VAL A 301 15.68 5.02 -4.95
N PRO A 302 17.00 4.78 -5.07
CA PRO A 302 17.99 5.82 -4.79
C PRO A 302 17.77 7.05 -5.67
N GLY A 303 18.18 8.22 -5.17
CA GLY A 303 17.98 9.50 -5.85
C GLY A 303 18.43 9.54 -7.33
N GLU A 304 19.46 8.79 -7.72
CA GLU A 304 19.95 8.71 -9.11
C GLU A 304 18.97 8.01 -10.07
N ARG A 305 18.01 7.22 -9.55
CA ARG A 305 17.00 6.47 -10.34
C ARG A 305 15.60 7.07 -10.25
N GLN A 306 15.40 8.10 -9.43
CA GLN A 306 14.07 8.68 -9.20
C GLN A 306 13.50 9.34 -10.46
N ASP A 307 14.34 9.86 -11.35
CA ASP A 307 13.87 10.51 -12.57
C ASP A 307 13.19 9.52 -13.53
N ASP A 308 13.66 8.28 -13.60
CA ASP A 308 13.03 7.20 -14.37
C ASP A 308 11.63 6.86 -13.83
N VAL A 309 11.49 6.79 -12.50
CA VAL A 309 10.19 6.59 -11.83
C VAL A 309 9.27 7.80 -12.06
N ASN A 310 9.81 9.01 -12.03
CA ASN A 310 9.05 10.24 -12.17
C ASN A 310 8.45 10.43 -13.56
N ILE A 311 9.05 9.88 -14.62
CA ILE A 311 8.42 9.83 -15.95
C ILE A 311 7.05 9.12 -15.85
N TRP A 312 6.99 7.99 -15.16
CA TRP A 312 5.76 7.22 -15.02
C TRP A 312 4.74 7.85 -14.10
N TRP A 313 5.17 8.63 -13.10
CA TRP A 313 4.24 9.46 -12.34
C TRP A 313 3.54 10.49 -13.21
N ARG A 314 4.28 11.13 -14.11
CA ARG A 314 3.73 12.10 -15.07
C ARG A 314 2.76 11.43 -16.04
N VAL A 315 3.08 10.24 -16.52
CA VAL A 315 2.18 9.45 -17.40
C VAL A 315 0.89 9.07 -16.68
N VAL A 316 0.97 8.42 -15.52
CA VAL A 316 -0.20 7.93 -14.78
C VAL A 316 -1.05 9.08 -14.27
N GLY A 317 -0.43 10.15 -13.77
CA GLY A 317 -1.15 11.36 -13.37
C GLY A 317 -1.72 12.15 -14.55
N GLY A 318 -1.04 12.16 -15.70
CA GLY A 318 -1.56 12.74 -16.94
C GLY A 318 -2.80 12.00 -17.46
N LEU A 319 -2.81 10.67 -17.40
CA LEU A 319 -3.97 9.85 -17.75
C LEU A 319 -5.15 10.13 -16.82
N LEU A 320 -4.88 10.30 -15.51
CA LEU A 320 -5.91 10.68 -14.57
C LEU A 320 -6.56 12.02 -14.96
N VAL A 321 -5.75 13.03 -15.31
CA VAL A 321 -6.23 14.34 -15.75
C VAL A 321 -7.07 14.23 -17.02
N GLU A 322 -6.60 13.46 -18.00
CA GLU A 322 -7.36 13.21 -19.24
C GLU A 322 -8.73 12.58 -18.95
N LEU A 323 -8.77 11.53 -18.12
CA LEU A 323 -10.03 10.89 -17.73
C LEU A 323 -10.96 11.86 -16.99
N GLU A 324 -10.43 12.69 -16.10
CA GLU A 324 -11.21 13.71 -15.38
C GLU A 324 -11.85 14.71 -16.36
N GLU A 325 -11.09 15.17 -17.36
CA GLU A 325 -11.56 16.08 -18.40
C GLU A 325 -12.65 15.43 -19.27
N THR A 326 -12.43 14.21 -19.76
CA THR A 326 -13.42 13.47 -20.56
C THR A 326 -14.70 13.15 -19.77
N ILE A 327 -14.56 12.77 -18.49
CA ILE A 327 -15.71 12.56 -17.61
C ILE A 327 -16.53 13.85 -17.45
N ARG A 328 -15.86 15.00 -17.28
CA ARG A 328 -16.52 16.30 -17.15
C ARG A 328 -17.28 16.70 -18.41
N GLU A 329 -16.73 16.40 -19.59
CA GLU A 329 -17.40 16.63 -20.87
C GLU A 329 -18.69 15.79 -21.01
N HIS A 330 -18.62 14.48 -20.74
CA HIS A 330 -19.80 13.62 -20.76
C HIS A 330 -20.85 14.02 -19.72
N TRP A 331 -20.42 14.35 -18.50
CA TRP A 331 -21.30 14.84 -17.44
C TRP A 331 -22.04 16.11 -17.86
N ALA A 332 -21.32 17.08 -18.44
CA ALA A 332 -21.92 18.32 -18.92
C ALA A 332 -22.89 18.09 -20.09
N ALA A 333 -22.57 17.19 -21.02
CA ALA A 333 -23.44 16.84 -22.14
C ALA A 333 -24.75 16.18 -21.66
N LEU A 334 -24.67 15.25 -20.70
CA LEU A 334 -25.84 14.60 -20.08
C LEU A 334 -26.70 15.60 -19.31
N THR A 335 -26.08 16.47 -18.51
CA THR A 335 -26.79 17.48 -17.71
C THR A 335 -27.55 18.47 -18.60
N ARG A 336 -27.00 18.80 -19.78
CA ARG A 336 -27.66 19.65 -20.78
C ARG A 336 -28.62 18.90 -21.70
N GLN A 337 -28.75 17.58 -21.54
CA GLN A 337 -29.57 16.71 -22.39
C GLN A 337 -29.21 16.85 -23.88
N ALA A 338 -27.92 16.95 -24.19
CA ALA A 338 -27.47 17.08 -25.57
C ALA A 338 -27.86 15.83 -26.39
N PRO A 339 -28.23 15.98 -27.68
CA PRO A 339 -28.56 14.84 -28.53
C PRO A 339 -27.43 13.80 -28.56
N GLY A 340 -27.76 12.53 -28.33
CA GLY A 340 -26.79 11.43 -28.32
C GLY A 340 -25.88 11.34 -27.09
N ALA A 341 -26.03 12.22 -26.09
CA ALA A 341 -25.17 12.25 -24.90
C ALA A 341 -25.21 10.94 -24.10
N VAL A 342 -26.39 10.31 -24.01
CA VAL A 342 -26.59 9.04 -23.29
C VAL A 342 -25.79 7.91 -23.92
N ASP A 343 -25.95 7.70 -25.22
CA ASP A 343 -25.24 6.64 -25.94
C ASP A 343 -23.72 6.87 -25.91
N SER A 344 -23.29 8.12 -26.10
CA SER A 344 -21.88 8.51 -26.06
C SER A 344 -21.26 8.26 -24.67
N ALA A 345 -21.94 8.64 -23.59
CA ALA A 345 -21.46 8.41 -22.23
C ALA A 345 -21.45 6.92 -21.86
N CYS A 346 -22.48 6.16 -22.27
CA CYS A 346 -22.51 4.71 -22.04
C CYS A 346 -21.42 3.98 -22.81
N ALA A 347 -21.12 4.40 -24.04
CA ALA A 347 -20.01 3.86 -24.83
C ALA A 347 -18.66 4.15 -24.15
N PHE A 348 -18.43 5.39 -23.73
CA PHE A 348 -17.23 5.76 -22.97
C PHE A 348 -17.06 4.92 -21.69
N LEU A 349 -18.10 4.82 -20.86
CA LEU A 349 -18.03 4.02 -19.62
C LEU A 349 -17.69 2.55 -19.89
N LYS A 350 -18.26 1.98 -20.96
CA LYS A 350 -17.99 0.61 -21.39
C LYS A 350 -16.57 0.43 -21.88
N ASP A 351 -16.13 1.26 -22.81
CA ASP A 351 -14.83 1.09 -23.48
C ASP A 351 -13.69 1.40 -22.52
N THR A 352 -13.84 2.44 -21.68
CA THR A 352 -12.80 2.87 -20.75
C THR A 352 -12.77 2.05 -19.46
N PHE A 353 -13.93 1.77 -18.84
CA PHE A 353 -14.00 1.14 -17.51
C PHE A 353 -14.61 -0.27 -17.50
N GLY A 354 -15.29 -0.68 -18.58
CA GLY A 354 -15.75 -2.05 -18.79
C GLY A 354 -17.22 -2.33 -18.46
N TYR A 355 -17.96 -1.36 -17.91
CA TYR A 355 -19.37 -1.54 -17.54
C TYR A 355 -20.30 -0.66 -18.39
N GLN A 356 -21.49 -1.22 -18.66
CA GLN A 356 -22.55 -0.62 -19.46
C GLN A 356 -23.90 -0.85 -18.74
N PRO A 357 -24.94 -0.03 -19.00
CA PRO A 357 -26.24 -0.26 -18.38
C PRO A 357 -26.79 -1.63 -18.78
N SER A 358 -27.53 -2.27 -17.86
CA SER A 358 -28.22 -3.52 -18.19
C SER A 358 -29.29 -3.26 -19.26
N LYS A 359 -29.67 -4.30 -20.01
CA LYS A 359 -30.77 -4.18 -20.99
C LYS A 359 -32.12 -3.81 -20.36
N ALA A 360 -32.26 -4.01 -19.05
CA ALA A 360 -33.45 -3.68 -18.26
C ALA A 360 -33.31 -2.34 -17.52
N CYS A 361 -32.30 -1.53 -17.84
CA CYS A 361 -32.11 -0.22 -17.22
C CYS A 361 -33.14 0.78 -17.76
N ASP A 362 -34.09 1.17 -16.91
CA ASP A 362 -35.17 2.09 -17.27
C ASP A 362 -34.69 3.52 -17.54
N ASN A 363 -33.60 3.95 -16.87
CA ASN A 363 -33.01 5.27 -17.07
C ASN A 363 -31.48 5.21 -17.26
N PRO A 364 -31.01 5.02 -18.49
CA PRO A 364 -29.57 5.00 -18.80
C PRO A 364 -28.86 6.33 -18.55
N ALA A 365 -29.57 7.47 -18.59
CA ALA A 365 -28.99 8.78 -18.32
C ALA A 365 -28.61 8.93 -16.84
N ASP A 366 -29.54 8.61 -15.93
CA ASP A 366 -29.28 8.62 -14.49
C ASP A 366 -28.22 7.58 -14.11
N TRP A 367 -28.25 6.41 -14.76
CA TRP A 367 -27.22 5.39 -14.60
C TRP A 367 -25.84 5.96 -14.97
N ALA A 368 -25.70 6.59 -16.14
CA ALA A 368 -24.44 7.14 -16.62
C ALA A 368 -23.95 8.28 -15.71
N LEU A 369 -24.84 9.20 -15.32
CA LEU A 369 -24.52 10.27 -14.37
C LEU A 369 -23.97 9.68 -13.05
N ALA A 370 -24.66 8.73 -12.44
CA ALA A 370 -24.21 8.11 -11.19
C ALA A 370 -22.81 7.44 -11.30
N ARG A 371 -22.41 6.97 -12.49
CA ARG A 371 -21.09 6.38 -12.74
C ARG A 371 -20.01 7.43 -13.03
N LEU A 372 -20.35 8.48 -13.77
CA LEU A 372 -19.45 9.61 -14.00
C LEU A 372 -19.17 10.38 -12.68
N ASN A 373 -20.10 10.36 -11.73
CA ASN A 373 -19.98 10.93 -10.40
C ASN A 373 -19.28 9.99 -9.39
N ARG A 374 -18.17 9.38 -9.79
CA ARG A 374 -17.35 8.47 -8.96
C ARG A 374 -15.92 8.97 -8.87
N PRO A 375 -15.18 8.60 -7.81
CA PRO A 375 -13.76 8.86 -7.77
C PRO A 375 -13.05 8.04 -8.86
N ILE A 376 -11.92 8.53 -9.32
CA ILE A 376 -11.15 7.92 -10.42
C ILE A 376 -9.85 7.38 -9.84
N ARG A 377 -9.41 6.20 -10.32
CA ARG A 377 -8.05 5.71 -10.10
C ARG A 377 -7.43 5.20 -11.40
N VAL A 378 -6.22 5.64 -11.67
CA VAL A 378 -5.34 5.07 -12.69
C VAL A 378 -4.24 4.32 -11.95
N CYS A 379 -4.18 3.01 -12.14
CA CYS A 379 -3.23 2.14 -11.46
C CYS A 379 -2.21 1.61 -12.47
N GLY A 380 -0.94 1.92 -12.24
CA GLY A 380 0.16 1.27 -12.94
C GLY A 380 0.22 -0.21 -12.58
N MET A 381 0.35 -1.07 -13.59
CA MET A 381 0.49 -2.52 -13.44
C MET A 381 1.84 -2.95 -13.99
N VAL A 382 2.62 -3.64 -13.17
CA VAL A 382 3.94 -4.16 -13.55
C VAL A 382 3.82 -5.64 -13.92
N ARG A 383 4.64 -6.09 -14.85
CA ARG A 383 4.69 -7.50 -15.24
C ARG A 383 5.11 -8.36 -14.06
N ASN A 384 4.43 -9.49 -13.90
CA ASN A 384 4.72 -10.41 -12.81
C ASN A 384 5.96 -11.25 -13.13
N THR A 385 7.04 -11.03 -12.38
CA THR A 385 8.30 -11.79 -12.47
C THR A 385 8.40 -12.90 -11.42
N GLY A 386 7.27 -13.27 -10.80
CA GLY A 386 7.18 -14.30 -9.75
C GLY A 386 6.89 -13.73 -8.35
N GLU A 387 6.57 -12.44 -8.26
CA GLU A 387 6.25 -11.78 -6.99
C GLU A 387 4.83 -12.19 -6.52
N PRO A 388 4.68 -12.69 -5.28
CA PRO A 388 3.36 -12.98 -4.73
C PRO A 388 2.64 -11.67 -4.37
N GLY A 389 1.37 -11.56 -4.73
CA GLY A 389 0.52 -10.41 -4.39
C GLY A 389 -0.79 -10.39 -5.16
N GLY A 390 -1.65 -9.41 -4.83
CA GLY A 390 -2.86 -9.14 -5.59
C GLY A 390 -2.58 -8.62 -7.00
N GLY A 391 -3.49 -8.92 -7.92
CA GLY A 391 -3.35 -8.59 -9.34
C GLY A 391 -4.63 -8.04 -9.95
N PRO A 392 -4.56 -7.55 -11.19
CA PRO A 392 -5.71 -7.01 -11.89
C PRO A 392 -6.57 -8.15 -12.47
N PHE A 393 -7.86 -8.16 -12.17
CA PHE A 393 -8.84 -9.11 -12.70
C PHE A 393 -10.09 -8.41 -13.22
N TRP A 394 -10.70 -9.02 -14.21
CA TRP A 394 -12.10 -8.78 -14.54
C TRP A 394 -12.97 -9.54 -13.54
N VAL A 395 -13.86 -8.83 -12.86
CA VAL A 395 -14.77 -9.38 -11.86
C VAL A 395 -16.21 -9.09 -12.24
N HIS A 396 -17.10 -10.00 -11.84
CA HIS A 396 -18.54 -9.78 -11.95
C HIS A 396 -19.05 -9.15 -10.65
N THR A 397 -19.70 -7.98 -10.77
CA THR A 397 -20.37 -7.29 -9.66
C THR A 397 -21.86 -7.13 -9.99
N SER A 398 -22.62 -6.65 -9.01
CA SER A 398 -24.03 -6.26 -9.21
C SER A 398 -24.21 -5.17 -10.28
N GLU A 399 -23.15 -4.42 -10.60
CA GLU A 399 -23.17 -3.32 -11.57
C GLU A 399 -22.67 -3.72 -12.97
N GLY A 400 -22.25 -4.98 -13.15
CA GLY A 400 -21.72 -5.50 -14.40
C GLY A 400 -20.30 -6.06 -14.25
N VAL A 401 -19.57 -6.11 -15.36
CA VAL A 401 -18.18 -6.57 -15.36
C VAL A 401 -17.26 -5.38 -15.21
N THR A 402 -16.39 -5.40 -14.21
CA THR A 402 -15.45 -4.30 -13.92
C THR A 402 -14.06 -4.84 -13.60
N ARG A 403 -13.06 -3.97 -13.67
CA ARG A 403 -11.66 -4.29 -13.38
C ARG A 403 -11.40 -4.00 -11.91
N GLN A 404 -10.88 -4.99 -11.19
CA GLN A 404 -10.54 -4.85 -9.77
C GLN A 404 -9.14 -5.37 -9.50
N ILE A 405 -8.50 -4.80 -8.49
CA ILE A 405 -7.32 -5.39 -7.88
C ILE A 405 -7.84 -6.43 -6.89
N VAL A 406 -7.48 -7.69 -7.10
CA VAL A 406 -7.94 -8.80 -6.25
C VAL A 406 -6.74 -9.42 -5.58
N GLU A 407 -6.76 -9.47 -4.25
CA GLU A 407 -5.75 -10.14 -3.46
C GLU A 407 -5.95 -11.66 -3.52
N LEU A 408 -4.85 -12.43 -3.53
CA LEU A 408 -4.93 -13.90 -3.57
C LEU A 408 -5.73 -14.49 -2.40
N ALA A 409 -5.74 -13.80 -1.25
CA ALA A 409 -6.51 -14.18 -0.07
C ALA A 409 -8.04 -14.03 -0.24
N GLN A 410 -8.51 -13.32 -1.27
CA GLN A 410 -9.94 -13.20 -1.62
C GLN A 410 -10.40 -14.32 -2.57
N LEU A 411 -9.47 -15.15 -3.06
CA LEU A 411 -9.72 -16.17 -4.06
C LEU A 411 -9.72 -17.57 -3.41
N ASP A 412 -10.68 -18.42 -3.79
CA ASP A 412 -10.70 -19.82 -3.36
C ASP A 412 -9.61 -20.62 -4.08
N GLN A 413 -8.47 -20.77 -3.41
CA GLN A 413 -7.32 -21.52 -3.92
C GLN A 413 -7.58 -23.03 -4.04
N ASN A 414 -8.70 -23.55 -3.53
CA ASN A 414 -9.07 -24.95 -3.72
C ASN A 414 -9.75 -25.19 -5.08
N ASP A 415 -10.34 -24.16 -5.68
CA ASP A 415 -10.94 -24.25 -7.01
C ASP A 415 -9.84 -24.35 -8.08
N PRO A 416 -9.76 -25.46 -8.85
CA PRO A 416 -8.80 -25.61 -9.94
C PRO A 416 -8.88 -24.49 -10.99
N LYS A 417 -10.07 -23.94 -11.27
CA LYS A 417 -10.25 -22.85 -12.23
C LYS A 417 -9.62 -21.56 -11.73
N ILE A 418 -9.79 -21.26 -10.46
CA ILE A 418 -9.19 -20.09 -9.81
C ILE A 418 -7.67 -20.22 -9.82
N ARG A 419 -7.12 -21.39 -9.45
CA ARG A 419 -5.67 -21.63 -9.52
C ARG A 419 -5.11 -21.44 -10.93
N HIS A 420 -5.84 -21.90 -11.95
CA HIS A 420 -5.43 -21.70 -13.34
C HIS A 420 -5.46 -20.22 -13.72
N MET A 421 -6.52 -19.47 -13.37
CA MET A 421 -6.59 -18.03 -13.59
C MET A 421 -5.47 -17.25 -12.90
N VAL A 422 -5.12 -17.63 -11.66
CA VAL A 422 -3.99 -17.03 -10.93
C VAL A 422 -2.66 -17.31 -11.62
N ALA A 423 -2.45 -18.55 -12.09
CA ALA A 423 -1.24 -18.91 -12.84
C ALA A 423 -1.12 -18.18 -14.19
N ASP A 424 -2.26 -17.85 -14.80
CA ASP A 424 -2.35 -17.12 -16.07
C ASP A 424 -2.19 -15.59 -15.92
N SER A 425 -2.12 -15.07 -14.69
CA SER A 425 -1.93 -13.65 -14.42
C SER A 425 -0.55 -13.18 -14.88
N THR A 426 -0.53 -12.13 -15.69
CA THR A 426 0.71 -11.59 -16.28
C THR A 426 1.24 -10.35 -15.57
N HIS A 427 0.42 -9.73 -14.72
CA HIS A 427 0.73 -8.48 -14.04
C HIS A 427 0.30 -8.54 -12.58
N PHE A 428 0.86 -7.67 -11.76
CA PHE A 428 0.44 -7.46 -10.37
C PHE A 428 0.37 -5.97 -10.04
N ASN A 429 -0.28 -5.63 -8.91
CA ASN A 429 -0.41 -4.26 -8.46
C ASN A 429 0.80 -3.82 -7.60
N PRO A 430 1.63 -2.86 -8.07
CA PRO A 430 2.75 -2.30 -7.32
C PRO A 430 2.32 -1.25 -6.28
N VAL A 431 1.03 -0.91 -6.21
CA VAL A 431 0.52 0.27 -5.51
C VAL A 431 1.21 1.53 -6.05
N PHE A 432 1.11 1.73 -7.36
CA PHE A 432 1.57 2.93 -8.06
C PHE A 432 0.35 3.56 -8.73
N MET A 433 -0.33 4.46 -8.03
CA MET A 433 -1.68 4.90 -8.44
C MET A 433 -1.80 6.42 -8.41
N ALA A 434 -2.48 6.99 -9.41
CA ALA A 434 -2.99 8.35 -9.36
C ALA A 434 -4.51 8.32 -9.17
N CYS A 435 -5.01 9.06 -8.18
CA CYS A 435 -6.41 9.08 -7.77
C CYS A 435 -7.00 10.48 -7.86
N GLY A 436 -8.23 10.60 -8.37
CA GLY A 436 -9.03 11.82 -8.36
C GLY A 436 -10.17 11.69 -7.36
N LEU A 437 -10.23 12.61 -6.38
CA LEU A 437 -11.13 12.52 -5.23
C LEU A 437 -12.36 13.46 -5.32
N ARG A 438 -12.48 14.17 -6.44
CA ARG A 438 -13.55 15.14 -6.68
C ARG A 438 -14.49 14.68 -7.78
N ASN A 439 -15.72 15.14 -7.69
CA ASN A 439 -16.73 14.89 -8.69
C ASN A 439 -16.51 15.79 -9.94
N PRO A 440 -17.27 15.58 -11.03
CA PRO A 440 -17.14 16.39 -12.24
C PRO A 440 -17.41 17.89 -12.03
N ALA A 441 -18.14 18.26 -10.97
CA ALA A 441 -18.40 19.63 -10.57
C ALA A 441 -17.29 20.25 -9.69
N GLY A 442 -16.25 19.48 -9.32
CA GLY A 442 -15.14 19.92 -8.48
C GLY A 442 -15.39 19.79 -6.97
N GLU A 443 -16.50 19.18 -6.56
CA GLU A 443 -16.87 18.97 -5.15
C GLU A 443 -16.21 17.70 -4.60
N ARG A 444 -15.95 17.66 -3.29
CA ARG A 444 -15.37 16.48 -2.64
C ARG A 444 -16.39 15.34 -2.62
N LEU A 445 -15.93 14.14 -2.98
CA LEU A 445 -16.74 12.92 -2.88
C LEU A 445 -16.62 12.32 -1.47
N ASP A 446 -17.73 11.78 -0.96
CA ASP A 446 -17.68 10.91 0.22
C ASP A 446 -17.17 9.52 -0.20
N LEU A 447 -15.89 9.27 0.04
CA LEU A 447 -15.23 8.04 -0.38
C LEU A 447 -15.84 6.78 0.27
N GLN A 448 -16.51 6.91 1.42
CA GLN A 448 -17.17 5.79 2.11
C GLN A 448 -18.31 5.19 1.29
N THR A 449 -18.94 6.01 0.43
CA THR A 449 -20.04 5.57 -0.44
C THR A 449 -19.59 4.57 -1.51
N PHE A 450 -18.28 4.49 -1.79
CA PHE A 450 -17.73 3.69 -2.89
C PHE A 450 -16.98 2.43 -2.42
N ILE A 451 -17.17 2.04 -1.16
CA ILE A 451 -16.59 0.84 -0.56
C ILE A 451 -17.48 -0.37 -0.81
N ASP A 452 -16.88 -1.48 -1.24
CA ASP A 452 -17.54 -2.79 -1.14
C ASP A 452 -17.29 -3.37 0.25
N ASN A 453 -18.29 -3.31 1.12
CA ASN A 453 -18.22 -3.80 2.49
C ASN A 453 -18.15 -5.33 2.59
N ASP A 454 -18.46 -6.03 1.51
CA ASP A 454 -18.40 -7.50 1.44
C ASP A 454 -17.04 -8.00 0.95
N ALA A 455 -16.18 -7.13 0.42
CA ALA A 455 -14.82 -7.44 -0.01
C ALA A 455 -13.84 -7.61 1.18
N ILE A 456 -14.24 -8.38 2.18
CA ILE A 456 -13.47 -8.69 3.38
C ILE A 456 -12.54 -9.90 3.16
N ILE A 457 -11.52 -10.04 4.01
CA ILE A 457 -10.64 -11.20 4.02
C ILE A 457 -10.73 -11.86 5.39
N LEU A 458 -11.00 -13.17 5.40
CA LEU A 458 -10.94 -13.98 6.61
C LEU A 458 -9.67 -14.82 6.59
N THR A 459 -8.87 -14.73 7.66
CA THR A 459 -7.64 -15.50 7.81
C THR A 459 -7.68 -16.34 9.07
N GLU A 460 -7.04 -17.51 9.02
CA GLU A 460 -6.78 -18.34 10.18
C GLU A 460 -5.34 -18.11 10.64
N LYS A 461 -5.16 -17.85 11.94
CA LYS A 461 -3.86 -17.59 12.58
C LYS A 461 -3.82 -18.32 13.92
N SER A 462 -2.67 -18.32 14.59
CA SER A 462 -2.56 -18.82 15.96
C SER A 462 -2.03 -17.74 16.89
N ILE A 463 -2.58 -17.65 18.09
CA ILE A 463 -2.05 -16.82 19.19
C ILE A 463 -1.79 -17.76 20.37
N GLU A 464 -0.56 -17.77 20.88
CA GLU A 464 -0.17 -18.62 22.02
C GLU A 464 -0.47 -20.12 21.76
N GLY A 465 -0.30 -20.58 20.52
CA GLY A 465 -0.63 -21.95 20.12
C GLY A 465 -2.12 -22.27 19.99
N ARG A 466 -3.02 -21.30 20.24
CA ARG A 466 -4.47 -21.45 20.06
C ARG A 466 -4.92 -20.89 18.71
N PRO A 467 -5.74 -21.61 17.93
CA PRO A 467 -6.23 -21.14 16.64
C PRO A 467 -7.20 -19.97 16.83
N ILE A 468 -7.09 -18.99 15.94
CA ILE A 468 -7.98 -17.83 15.84
C ILE A 468 -8.38 -17.59 14.39
N ARG A 469 -9.55 -16.97 14.20
CA ARG A 469 -9.97 -16.37 12.94
C ARG A 469 -9.89 -14.85 13.07
N ALA A 470 -9.35 -14.22 12.04
CA ALA A 470 -9.19 -12.77 11.96
C ALA A 470 -9.91 -12.23 10.72
N LEU A 471 -10.54 -11.07 10.89
CA LEU A 471 -11.23 -10.35 9.84
C LEU A 471 -10.37 -9.16 9.41
N GLU A 472 -10.08 -9.03 8.13
CA GLU A 472 -9.49 -7.83 7.55
C GLU A 472 -10.57 -7.09 6.77
N ARG A 473 -10.67 -5.77 6.99
CA ARG A 473 -11.65 -4.92 6.30
C ARG A 473 -11.28 -4.79 4.82
N PRO A 474 -12.21 -4.33 3.96
CA PRO A 474 -11.93 -4.14 2.54
C PRO A 474 -10.71 -3.25 2.35
N GLY A 475 -9.62 -3.79 1.81
CA GLY A 475 -8.35 -3.08 1.69
C GLY A 475 -8.44 -1.86 0.78
N LEU A 476 -7.54 -0.88 0.95
CA LEU A 476 -7.62 0.41 0.26
C LEU A 476 -7.85 0.25 -1.25
N TRP A 477 -7.08 -0.61 -1.92
CA TRP A 477 -7.15 -0.81 -3.37
C TRP A 477 -7.96 -2.04 -3.82
N ASN A 478 -8.27 -3.00 -2.95
CA ASN A 478 -8.95 -4.26 -3.31
C ASN A 478 -10.38 -4.39 -2.77
N GLY A 479 -10.91 -3.36 -2.10
CA GLY A 479 -12.32 -3.30 -1.69
C GLY A 479 -12.84 -1.90 -1.33
N ALA A 480 -12.04 -1.06 -0.66
CA ALA A 480 -12.43 0.31 -0.35
C ALA A 480 -12.54 1.22 -1.59
N MET A 481 -11.90 0.82 -2.69
CA MET A 481 -11.99 1.47 -4.00
C MET A 481 -12.80 0.65 -5.02
N ALA A 482 -13.64 -0.29 -4.57
CA ALA A 482 -14.35 -1.21 -5.47
C ALA A 482 -15.25 -0.48 -6.48
N TYR A 483 -15.95 0.56 -6.06
CA TYR A 483 -16.88 1.30 -6.92
C TYR A 483 -16.25 2.56 -7.54
N TRP A 484 -14.92 2.59 -7.68
CA TRP A 484 -14.21 3.67 -8.36
C TRP A 484 -14.09 3.42 -9.86
N ASN A 485 -14.07 4.49 -10.65
CA ASN A 485 -13.77 4.43 -12.08
C ASN A 485 -12.29 4.05 -12.23
N THR A 486 -12.03 2.82 -12.67
CA THR A 486 -10.70 2.19 -12.59
C THR A 486 -10.10 1.97 -13.97
N LEU A 487 -8.94 2.57 -14.24
CA LEU A 487 -8.13 2.29 -15.41
C LEU A 487 -6.82 1.63 -14.97
N PHE A 488 -6.44 0.53 -15.64
CA PHE A 488 -5.13 -0.10 -15.46
C PHE A 488 -4.26 0.20 -16.66
N VAL A 489 -2.99 0.51 -16.40
CA VAL A 489 -2.02 0.87 -17.42
C VAL A 489 -0.71 0.14 -17.17
N GLU A 490 -0.08 -0.39 -18.21
CA GLU A 490 1.20 -1.08 -18.08
C GLU A 490 2.31 -0.05 -17.78
N VAL A 491 3.11 -0.32 -16.74
CA VAL A 491 4.27 0.49 -16.33
C VAL A 491 5.47 -0.44 -16.14
N PRO A 492 6.71 0.03 -16.26
CA PRO A 492 7.87 -0.84 -16.26
C PRO A 492 8.29 -1.19 -14.82
N GLU A 493 9.09 -2.24 -14.66
CA GLU A 493 9.41 -2.84 -13.35
C GLU A 493 10.19 -1.88 -12.42
N GLU A 494 10.88 -0.89 -12.99
CA GLU A 494 11.68 0.10 -12.26
C GLU A 494 10.85 0.95 -11.30
N VAL A 495 9.54 1.10 -11.53
CA VAL A 495 8.64 1.83 -10.60
C VAL A 495 8.32 1.03 -9.33
N PHE A 496 8.75 -0.23 -9.28
CA PHE A 496 8.46 -1.16 -8.20
C PHE A 496 9.74 -1.80 -7.64
N GLN A 497 10.30 -1.17 -6.61
CA GLN A 497 11.43 -1.66 -5.83
C GLN A 497 11.05 -1.74 -4.34
N PRO A 498 10.16 -2.68 -3.95
CA PRO A 498 9.79 -2.87 -2.55
C PRO A 498 10.87 -3.65 -1.79
N VAL A 499 10.92 -3.44 -0.48
CA VAL A 499 11.81 -4.20 0.41
C VAL A 499 10.97 -5.12 1.29
N LYS A 500 10.83 -6.40 0.93
CA LYS A 500 10.07 -7.41 1.70
C LYS A 500 10.96 -8.11 2.73
N THR A 501 12.20 -8.39 2.37
CA THR A 501 13.27 -8.97 3.20
C THR A 501 14.47 -8.05 3.23
N VAL A 502 15.30 -8.11 4.28
CA VAL A 502 16.49 -7.25 4.41
C VAL A 502 17.45 -7.38 3.21
N ASN A 503 17.57 -8.59 2.64
CA ASN A 503 18.42 -8.83 1.47
C ASN A 503 17.93 -8.16 0.19
N ASP A 504 16.68 -7.67 0.14
CA ASP A 504 16.18 -6.92 -1.00
C ASP A 504 16.95 -5.60 -1.18
N LEU A 505 17.50 -5.03 -0.11
CA LEU A 505 18.38 -3.85 -0.16
C LEU A 505 19.69 -4.09 -0.92
N LEU A 506 20.07 -5.35 -1.17
CA LEU A 506 21.27 -5.69 -1.94
C LEU A 506 20.97 -5.87 -3.43
N ARG A 507 19.70 -5.76 -3.86
CA ARG A 507 19.30 -5.85 -5.27
C ARG A 507 19.76 -4.62 -6.06
N PRO A 508 19.98 -4.73 -7.39
CA PRO A 508 20.42 -3.61 -8.21
C PRO A 508 19.53 -2.35 -8.15
N GLY A 509 18.23 -2.50 -7.86
CA GLY A 509 17.31 -1.36 -7.71
C GLY A 509 17.58 -0.49 -6.48
N HIS A 510 18.30 -1.00 -5.48
CA HIS A 510 18.64 -0.32 -4.23
C HIS A 510 20.13 0.04 -4.11
N THR A 511 20.98 -0.47 -5.00
CA THR A 511 22.41 -0.12 -5.02
C THR A 511 22.63 1.23 -5.66
N THR A 512 23.47 2.05 -5.03
CA THR A 512 23.92 3.33 -5.57
C THR A 512 25.27 3.20 -6.27
N SER A 513 25.64 4.21 -7.05
CA SER A 513 27.00 4.32 -7.60
C SER A 513 28.12 4.31 -6.53
N ALA A 514 27.80 4.59 -5.26
CA ALA A 514 28.76 4.54 -4.15
C ALA A 514 28.94 3.14 -3.55
N ASP A 515 28.05 2.20 -3.89
CA ASP A 515 28.11 0.79 -3.44
C ASP A 515 28.97 -0.11 -4.36
N LEU A 516 29.36 0.42 -5.53
CA LEU A 516 30.22 -0.19 -6.55
C LEU A 516 31.67 0.27 -6.40
#